data_AF-A0A7W2T661-F1
#
_entry.id   AF-A0A7W2T661-F1
#
_cell.length_a   1.000
_cell.length_b   1.000
_cell.length_c   1.000
_cell.angle_alpha   90.00
_cell.angle_beta   90.00
_cell.angle_gamma   90.00
#
_symmetry.space_group_name_H-M   'P 1'
#
loop_
_entity.id
_entity.type
_entity.pdbx_description
1 polymer ?
#
loop_
_entity_poly.entity_id
_entity_poly.type
_entity_poly.pdbx_seq_one_letter_code
_entity_poly.pdbx_strand_id
1 'polypeptide(L)'
;MSTQSVYQAIKRIKARSNELEPVVKLVMYWRNFMPRLGTRKLYQLIQPELLKLDIKLGRDALFSYLREQGLLVKPKKSYIKTTNSKHWMRKHPNLLKEVKSSAPEEVFVSDITYVETEQGVHYL
;
A
#
# COMPACT_ATOMS: atom_id res chain seq x y z
N MET A 1 10.45 -36.36 -5.74
CA MET A 1 11.66 -35.52 -5.56
C MET A 1 12.70 -36.32 -4.81
N SER A 2 13.97 -36.30 -5.26
CA SER A 2 15.07 -37.01 -4.57
C SER A 2 15.54 -36.19 -3.36
N THR A 3 15.99 -36.86 -2.29
CA THR A 3 16.63 -36.21 -1.13
C THR A 3 17.76 -35.27 -1.58
N GLN A 4 18.57 -35.70 -2.55
CA GLN A 4 19.66 -34.90 -3.11
C GLN A 4 19.15 -33.60 -3.78
N SER A 5 18.00 -33.65 -4.48
CA SER A 5 17.41 -32.45 -5.09
C SER A 5 16.95 -31.43 -4.05
N VAL A 6 16.44 -31.90 -2.90
CA VAL A 6 16.03 -31.04 -1.78
C VAL A 6 17.25 -30.35 -1.15
N TYR A 7 18.31 -31.11 -0.85
CA TYR A 7 19.54 -30.53 -0.29
C TYR A 7 20.20 -29.50 -1.21
N GLN A 8 20.24 -29.77 -2.53
CA GLN A 8 20.77 -28.79 -3.48
C GLN A 8 19.91 -27.53 -3.52
N ALA A 9 18.58 -27.65 -3.46
CA ALA A 9 17.68 -26.50 -3.43
C ALA A 9 17.93 -25.62 -2.19
N ILE A 10 18.02 -26.23 -1.00
CA ILE A 10 18.33 -25.53 0.26
C ILE A 10 19.68 -24.81 0.16
N LYS A 11 20.70 -25.48 -0.38
CA LYS A 11 22.04 -24.88 -0.57
C LYS A 11 21.98 -23.65 -1.49
N ARG A 12 21.24 -23.73 -2.60
CA ARG A 12 21.05 -22.60 -3.53
C ARG A 12 20.33 -21.43 -2.86
N ILE A 13 19.26 -21.69 -2.10
CA ILE A 13 18.52 -20.65 -1.37
C ILE A 13 19.43 -19.96 -0.37
N LYS A 14 20.20 -20.72 0.41
CA LYS A 14 21.14 -20.16 1.39
C LYS A 14 22.24 -19.32 0.74
N ALA A 15 22.84 -19.82 -0.34
CA ALA A 15 23.85 -19.07 -1.09
C ALA A 15 23.26 -17.76 -1.65
N ARG A 16 22.04 -17.82 -2.20
CA ARG A 16 21.34 -16.65 -2.73
C ARG A 16 20.99 -15.63 -1.64
N SER A 17 20.58 -16.09 -0.46
CA SER A 17 20.32 -15.21 0.68
C SER A 17 21.57 -14.43 1.10
N ASN A 18 22.73 -15.09 1.14
CA ASN A 18 24.00 -14.45 1.49
C ASN A 18 24.45 -13.44 0.41
N GLU A 19 24.26 -13.76 -0.87
CA GLU A 19 24.55 -12.85 -1.98
C GLU A 19 23.72 -11.55 -1.91
N LEU A 20 22.46 -11.65 -1.48
CA LEU A 20 21.52 -10.52 -1.42
C LEU A 20 21.56 -9.75 -0.08
N GLU A 21 22.33 -10.20 0.89
CA GLU A 21 22.46 -9.54 2.20
C GLU A 21 22.90 -8.06 2.09
N PRO A 22 23.87 -7.68 1.23
CA PRO A 22 24.26 -6.27 1.04
C PRO A 22 23.13 -5.39 0.50
N VAL A 23 22.16 -5.96 -0.23
CA VAL A 23 21.05 -5.22 -0.84
C VAL A 23 20.20 -4.56 0.23
N VAL A 24 20.01 -5.21 1.38
CA VAL A 24 19.25 -4.62 2.50
C VAL A 24 19.91 -3.33 2.98
N LYS A 25 21.24 -3.30 3.08
CA LYS A 25 22.00 -2.11 3.50
C LYS A 25 21.82 -0.96 2.50
N LEU A 26 21.91 -1.25 1.20
CA LEU A 26 21.68 -0.26 0.14
C LEU A 26 20.26 0.32 0.19
N VAL A 27 19.27 -0.53 0.44
CA VAL A 27 17.87 -0.12 0.55
C VAL A 27 17.64 0.75 1.79
N MET A 28 18.22 0.37 2.93
CA MET A 28 18.08 1.12 4.17
C MET A 28 18.79 2.48 4.10
N TYR A 29 19.94 2.57 3.43
CA TYR A 29 20.62 3.84 3.16
C TYR A 29 19.67 4.85 2.50
N TRP A 30 19.06 4.49 1.37
CA TRP A 30 18.15 5.40 0.66
C TRP A 30 16.87 5.70 1.45
N ARG A 31 16.37 4.74 2.22
CA ARG A 31 15.16 4.94 3.03
C ARG A 31 15.38 5.79 4.27
N ASN A 32 16.62 5.89 4.75
CA ASN A 32 16.94 6.85 5.81
C ASN A 32 16.68 8.29 5.35
N PHE A 33 17.01 8.60 4.09
CA PHE A 33 16.74 9.92 3.49
C PHE A 33 15.31 10.04 2.94
N MET A 34 14.76 8.96 2.37
CA MET A 34 13.43 8.93 1.74
C MET A 34 12.61 7.71 2.22
N PRO A 35 11.97 7.77 3.40
CA PRO A 35 11.34 6.61 4.03
C PRO A 35 10.23 5.93 3.21
N ARG A 36 9.58 6.69 2.31
CA ARG A 36 8.47 6.21 1.48
C ARG A 36 8.86 6.00 0.02
N LEU A 37 10.15 5.90 -0.28
CA LEU A 37 10.61 5.67 -1.64
C LEU A 37 10.10 4.33 -2.19
N GLY A 38 9.35 4.38 -3.28
CA GLY A 38 8.82 3.21 -3.95
C GLY A 38 9.91 2.34 -4.58
N THR A 39 9.74 1.02 -4.54
CA THR A 39 10.73 0.03 -4.99
C THR A 39 11.23 0.25 -6.41
N ARG A 40 10.38 0.72 -7.34
CA ARG A 40 10.78 1.00 -8.73
C ARG A 40 11.79 2.14 -8.84
N LYS A 41 11.60 3.24 -8.10
CA LYS A 41 12.57 4.34 -8.04
C LYS A 41 13.83 3.91 -7.28
N LEU A 42 13.64 3.20 -6.17
CA LEU A 42 14.73 2.65 -5.38
C LEU A 42 15.63 1.69 -6.19
N TYR A 43 15.05 0.85 -7.06
CA TYR A 43 15.82 0.00 -7.98
C TYR A 43 16.77 0.81 -8.85
N GLN A 44 16.30 1.91 -9.46
CA GLN A 44 17.13 2.77 -10.28
C GLN A 44 18.28 3.40 -9.48
N LEU A 45 18.05 3.76 -8.22
CA LEU A 45 19.07 4.34 -7.35
C LEU A 45 20.14 3.34 -6.90
N ILE A 46 19.77 2.08 -6.66
CA ILE A 46 20.74 1.05 -6.23
C ILE A 46 21.37 0.29 -7.40
N GLN A 47 20.85 0.44 -8.61
CA GLN A 47 21.34 -0.28 -9.80
C GLN A 47 22.86 -0.11 -10.05
N PRO A 48 23.45 1.10 -9.93
CA PRO A 48 24.91 1.25 -10.08
C PRO A 48 25.69 0.44 -9.04
N GLU A 49 25.17 0.33 -7.83
CA GLU A 49 25.82 -0.35 -6.72
C GLU A 49 25.67 -1.87 -6.84
N LEU A 50 24.54 -2.34 -7.34
CA LEU A 50 24.33 -3.75 -7.70
C LEU A 50 25.32 -4.19 -8.78
N LEU A 51 25.57 -3.36 -9.79
CA LEU A 51 26.55 -3.64 -10.85
C LEU A 51 27.98 -3.69 -10.31
N LYS A 52 28.36 -2.77 -9.42
CA LYS A 52 29.69 -2.77 -8.77
C LYS A 52 29.94 -4.01 -7.93
N LEU A 53 28.90 -4.53 -7.28
CA LEU A 53 28.97 -5.73 -6.44
C LEU A 53 28.77 -7.04 -7.22
N ASP A 54 28.60 -6.98 -8.54
CA ASP A 54 28.23 -8.10 -9.43
C ASP A 54 26.98 -8.87 -8.97
N ILE A 55 26.04 -8.18 -8.31
CA ILE A 55 24.80 -8.78 -7.83
C ILE A 55 23.76 -8.75 -8.95
N LYS A 56 23.42 -9.94 -9.47
CA LYS A 56 22.40 -10.10 -10.50
C LYS A 56 21.01 -10.07 -9.89
N LEU A 57 20.46 -8.88 -9.67
CA LEU A 57 19.11 -8.69 -9.14
C LEU A 57 18.29 -7.77 -10.05
N GLY A 58 17.27 -8.33 -10.70
CA GLY A 58 16.34 -7.55 -11.51
C GLY A 58 15.25 -6.86 -10.68
N ARG A 59 14.48 -5.95 -11.30
CA ARG A 59 13.39 -5.19 -10.66
C ARG A 59 12.39 -6.09 -9.94
N ASP A 60 11.85 -7.10 -10.61
CA ASP A 60 10.78 -7.94 -10.05
C ASP A 60 11.30 -8.90 -8.97
N ALA A 61 12.55 -9.33 -9.10
CA ALA A 61 13.27 -10.05 -8.06
C ALA A 61 13.50 -9.17 -6.82
N LEU A 62 13.83 -7.89 -7.00
CA LEU A 62 13.92 -6.94 -5.88
C LEU A 62 12.57 -6.77 -5.17
N PHE A 63 11.46 -6.66 -5.92
CA PHE A 63 10.12 -6.64 -5.29
C PHE A 63 9.84 -7.88 -4.45
N SER A 64 10.18 -9.06 -4.98
CA SER A 64 9.99 -10.33 -4.28
C SER A 64 10.87 -10.40 -3.03
N TYR A 65 12.15 -10.06 -3.16
CA TYR A 65 13.09 -10.04 -2.04
C TYR A 65 12.68 -9.05 -0.94
N LEU A 66 12.29 -7.82 -1.30
CA LEU A 66 11.80 -6.86 -0.31
C LEU A 66 10.49 -7.29 0.35
N ARG A 67 9.65 -8.08 -0.34
CA ARG A 67 8.45 -8.67 0.26
C ARG A 67 8.83 -9.69 1.33
N GLU A 68 9.76 -10.59 1.02
CA GLU A 68 10.27 -11.61 1.94
C GLU A 68 10.93 -10.97 3.18
N GLN A 69 11.66 -9.87 2.99
CA GLN A 69 12.28 -9.11 4.09
C GLN A 69 11.30 -8.18 4.85
N GLY A 70 10.01 -8.14 4.48
CA GLY A 70 9.03 -7.24 5.11
C GLY A 70 9.28 -5.75 4.83
N LEU A 71 10.08 -5.44 3.81
CA LEU A 71 10.55 -4.11 3.44
C LEU A 71 9.71 -3.48 2.31
N LEU A 72 8.48 -3.91 2.03
CA LEU A 72 7.64 -3.16 1.09
C LEU A 72 7.01 -1.93 1.75
N VAL A 73 7.04 -0.79 1.06
CA VAL A 73 6.35 0.42 1.51
C VAL A 73 4.84 0.16 1.41
N LYS A 74 4.16 0.17 2.56
CA LYS A 74 2.70 0.02 2.61
C LYS A 74 2.05 1.34 2.18
N PRO A 75 1.13 1.33 1.22
CA PRO A 75 0.36 2.54 0.90
C PRO A 75 -0.42 2.97 2.15
N LYS A 76 -0.39 4.26 2.45
CA LYS A 76 -1.23 4.82 3.51
C LYS A 76 -2.68 4.72 3.04
N LYS A 77 -3.53 4.02 3.80
CA LYS A 77 -4.99 4.07 3.56
C LYS A 77 -5.44 5.53 3.70
N SER A 78 -5.97 6.09 2.63
CA SER A 78 -6.64 7.38 2.66
C SER A 78 -8.14 7.10 2.79
N TYR A 79 -8.74 7.53 3.89
CA TYR A 79 -10.19 7.61 3.99
C TYR A 79 -10.57 9.03 3.62
N ILE A 80 -11.25 9.20 2.48
CA ILE A 80 -11.83 10.48 2.12
C ILE A 80 -13.00 10.69 3.08
N LYS A 81 -12.88 11.68 3.97
CA LYS A 81 -14.00 12.11 4.80
C LYS A 81 -14.93 12.94 3.92
N THR A 82 -16.02 12.34 3.47
CA THR A 82 -17.04 13.01 2.65
C THR A 82 -17.90 13.97 3.47
N THR A 83 -18.00 13.76 4.78
CA THR A 83 -18.82 14.59 5.68
C THR A 83 -17.95 15.25 6.76
N ASN A 84 -17.97 16.59 6.83
CA ASN A 84 -17.34 17.33 7.92
C ASN A 84 -18.31 17.53 9.09
N SER A 85 -18.55 16.50 9.91
CA SER A 85 -19.45 16.62 11.07
C SER A 85 -18.95 17.57 12.19
N LYS A 86 -17.73 18.12 12.06
CA LYS A 86 -17.14 19.12 12.97
C LYS A 86 -17.23 20.56 12.42
N HIS A 87 -18.15 20.83 11.50
CA HIS A 87 -18.43 22.21 11.07
C HIS A 87 -19.17 23.03 12.14
N TRP A 88 -19.07 24.35 12.04
CA TRP A 88 -19.76 25.31 12.91
C TRP A 88 -21.26 25.45 12.62
N MET A 89 -21.71 25.00 11.45
CA MET A 89 -23.12 25.09 11.04
C MET A 89 -24.02 24.25 11.95
N ARG A 90 -25.28 24.70 12.10
CA ARG A 90 -26.31 24.03 12.89
C ARG A 90 -26.52 22.59 12.38
N LYS A 91 -26.53 21.65 13.33
CA LYS A 91 -26.86 20.24 13.06
C LYS A 91 -28.28 19.98 13.52
N HIS A 92 -29.08 19.37 12.65
CA HIS A 92 -30.41 18.92 13.03
C HIS A 92 -30.26 17.63 13.87
N PRO A 93 -31.01 17.50 14.98
CA PRO A 93 -30.98 16.29 15.79
C PRO A 93 -31.50 15.11 14.95
N ASN A 94 -30.88 13.93 15.13
CA ASN A 94 -31.39 12.71 14.52
C ASN A 94 -32.68 12.29 15.24
N LEU A 95 -33.83 12.58 14.61
CA LEU A 95 -35.16 12.28 15.14
C LEU A 95 -35.45 10.76 15.18
N LEU A 96 -34.71 9.96 14.41
CA LEU A 96 -34.90 8.52 14.31
C LEU A 96 -34.09 7.73 15.36
N LYS A 97 -33.36 8.40 16.25
CA LYS A 97 -32.41 7.74 17.18
C LYS A 97 -33.08 6.73 18.11
N GLU A 98 -34.32 6.98 18.53
CA GLU A 98 -35.11 6.10 19.41
C GLU A 98 -36.26 5.39 18.70
N VAL A 99 -36.44 5.64 17.39
CA VAL A 99 -37.49 5.03 16.59
C VAL A 99 -37.04 3.67 16.07
N LYS A 100 -37.82 2.63 16.32
CA LYS A 100 -37.65 1.31 15.69
C LYS A 100 -38.70 1.15 14.60
N SER A 101 -38.27 1.01 13.35
CA SER A 101 -39.16 0.67 12.24
C SER A 101 -39.60 -0.79 12.37
N SER A 102 -40.92 -1.01 12.38
CA SER A 102 -41.60 -2.31 12.43
C SER A 102 -42.00 -2.82 11.05
N ALA A 103 -42.12 -1.95 10.05
CA ALA A 103 -42.55 -2.29 8.69
C ALA A 103 -41.77 -1.49 7.63
N PRO A 104 -41.74 -1.97 6.37
CA PRO A 104 -41.28 -1.17 5.24
C PRO A 104 -42.06 0.14 5.11
N GLU A 105 -41.45 1.15 4.48
CA GLU A 105 -42.07 2.46 4.19
C GLU A 105 -42.37 3.36 5.41
N GLU A 106 -41.93 2.99 6.62
CA GLU A 106 -42.08 3.84 7.82
C GLU A 106 -40.99 4.92 7.93
N VAL A 107 -39.82 4.69 7.33
CA VAL A 107 -38.68 5.60 7.36
C VAL A 107 -38.03 5.65 5.99
N PHE A 108 -37.84 6.87 5.49
CA PHE A 108 -37.09 7.14 4.27
C PHE A 108 -35.83 7.93 4.60
N VAL A 109 -34.71 7.51 4.02
CA VAL A 109 -33.44 8.24 4.08
C VAL A 109 -33.03 8.52 2.64
N SER A 110 -32.79 9.79 2.33
CA SER A 110 -32.16 10.21 1.08
C SER A 110 -30.72 10.60 1.34
N ASP A 111 -29.85 10.24 0.42
CA ASP A 111 -28.49 10.78 0.32
C ASP A 111 -28.43 11.70 -0.90
N ILE A 112 -27.54 12.70 -0.87
CA ILE A 112 -27.33 13.58 -2.02
C ILE A 112 -25.96 13.30 -2.64
N THR A 113 -25.92 13.12 -3.95
CA THR A 113 -24.67 12.86 -4.68
C THR A 113 -24.31 14.05 -5.54
N TYR A 114 -23.12 14.63 -5.32
CA TYR A 114 -22.61 15.68 -6.20
C TYR A 114 -22.05 15.08 -7.50
N VAL A 115 -22.42 15.66 -8.64
CA VAL A 115 -21.98 15.25 -9.98
C VAL A 115 -21.36 16.46 -10.67
N GLU A 116 -20.08 16.34 -11.04
CA GLU A 116 -19.38 17.38 -11.81
C GLU A 116 -19.71 17.25 -13.30
N THR A 117 -20.03 18.37 -13.94
CA THR A 117 -20.20 18.50 -15.40
C THR A 117 -19.39 19.70 -15.91
N GLU A 118 -19.30 19.85 -17.24
CA GLU A 118 -18.71 21.05 -17.86
C GLU A 118 -19.44 22.35 -17.48
N GLN A 119 -20.70 22.26 -17.03
CA GLN A 119 -21.53 23.39 -16.64
C GLN A 119 -21.43 23.71 -15.14
N GLY A 120 -20.73 22.88 -14.36
CA GLY A 120 -20.54 23.06 -12.92
C GLY A 120 -20.90 21.82 -12.09
N VAL A 121 -21.06 22.01 -10.79
CA VAL A 121 -21.40 20.95 -9.84
C VAL A 121 -22.92 20.86 -9.68
N HIS A 122 -23.50 19.70 -9.97
CA HIS A 122 -24.91 19.38 -9.78
C HIS A 122 -25.09 18.39 -8.61
N TYR A 123 -26.33 18.13 -8.20
CA TYR A 123 -26.65 17.11 -7.18
C TYR A 123 -27.84 16.25 -7.60
N LEU A 124 -27.84 14.97 -7.21
CA LEU A 124 -28.92 13.98 -7.35
C LEU A 124 -29.39 13.50 -5.98
#